data_AF-A0AA88J7S3-F1
#
_entry.id   AF-A0AA88J7S3-F1
#
_cell.length_a   1.000
_cell.length_b   1.000
_cell.length_c   1.000
_cell.angle_alpha   90.00
_cell.angle_beta   90.00
_cell.angle_gamma   90.00
#
_symmetry.space_group_name_H-M   'P 1'
#
loop_
_entity.id
_entity.type
_entity.pdbx_description
1 polymer ?
#
loop_
_entity_poly.entity_id
_entity_poly.type
_entity_poly.pdbx_seq_one_letter_code
_entity_poly.pdbx_strand_id
1 'polypeptide(L)'
;MKAPEFEGPTDPVAADNWLIDIQVILDFMRLTEQEKVLCASFAFKKDARHWWTTIQMRRDVMAMSWQDFVTEFRAMYYNAEILAVQQDEFTSLQQGSMTVMEAVQKFE
;
A
#
# COMPACT_ATOMS: atom_id res chain seq x y z
N MET A 1 22.77 -1.73 -10.72
CA MET A 1 21.45 -1.07 -10.57
C MET A 1 20.76 -1.74 -9.40
N LYS A 2 20.45 -0.99 -8.33
CA LYS A 2 19.71 -1.53 -7.17
C LYS A 2 18.23 -1.27 -7.44
N ALA A 3 17.38 -2.28 -7.35
CA ALA A 3 15.94 -2.08 -7.46
C ALA A 3 15.45 -1.20 -6.30
N PRO A 4 14.52 -0.24 -6.53
CA PRO A 4 13.94 0.56 -5.46
C PRO A 4 13.21 -0.37 -4.49
N GLU A 5 13.54 -0.30 -3.20
CA GLU A 5 12.88 -1.10 -2.17
C GLU A 5 11.55 -0.45 -1.76
N PHE A 6 10.53 -1.25 -1.46
CA PHE A 6 9.23 -0.76 -0.99
C PHE A 6 8.85 -1.44 0.33
N GLU A 7 8.70 -0.64 1.39
CA GLU A 7 8.58 -1.16 2.75
C GLU A 7 7.14 -1.38 3.22
N GLY A 8 6.13 -0.77 2.61
CA GLY A 8 4.78 -0.80 3.17
C GLY A 8 3.97 0.43 2.82
N PRO A 9 2.75 0.57 3.38
CA PRO A 9 1.83 1.64 3.00
C PRO A 9 2.47 2.98 3.32
N THR A 10 2.97 3.60 2.25
CA THR A 10 3.29 5.01 2.13
C THR A 10 2.08 5.67 1.48
N ASP A 11 2.05 7.00 1.45
CA ASP A 11 0.96 7.72 0.76
C ASP A 11 0.79 7.18 -0.69
N PRO A 12 -0.43 7.20 -1.25
CA PRO A 12 -0.72 6.69 -2.60
C PRO A 12 0.25 7.19 -3.69
N VAL A 13 0.71 8.44 -3.59
CA VAL A 13 1.65 9.05 -4.54
C VAL A 13 3.02 8.37 -4.48
N ALA A 14 3.53 8.08 -3.29
CA ALA A 14 4.80 7.34 -3.14
C ALA A 14 4.69 5.90 -3.68
N ALA A 15 3.55 5.24 -3.50
CA ALA A 15 3.31 3.91 -4.05
C ALA A 15 3.24 3.91 -5.58
N ASP A 16 2.53 4.86 -6.19
CA ASP A 16 2.47 5.01 -7.65
C ASP A 16 3.84 5.37 -8.24
N ASN A 17 4.60 6.25 -7.59
CA ASN A 17 5.97 6.59 -8.02
C ASN A 17 6.88 5.36 -7.99
N TRP A 18 6.82 4.55 -6.92
CA TRP A 18 7.58 3.31 -6.85
C TRP A 18 7.21 2.35 -7.98
N LEU A 19 5.91 2.23 -8.29
CA LEU A 19 5.44 1.36 -9.36
C LEU A 19 5.95 1.82 -10.74
N ILE A 20 5.97 3.14 -10.99
CA ILE A 20 6.52 3.71 -12.22
C ILE A 20 8.02 3.43 -12.31
N ASP A 21 8.78 3.69 -11.25
CA ASP A 21 10.24 3.51 -11.23
C ASP A 21 10.63 2.05 -11.48
N ILE A 22 9.95 1.11 -10.82
CA ILE A 22 10.22 -0.31 -11.01
C ILE A 22 9.81 -0.77 -12.41
N GLN A 23 8.67 -0.29 -12.94
CA GLN A 23 8.23 -0.60 -14.30
C GLN A 23 9.31 -0.24 -15.33
N VAL A 24 9.86 0.97 -15.24
CA VAL A 24 10.90 1.45 -16.17
C VAL A 24 12.10 0.53 -16.18
N ILE A 25 12.54 0.07 -15.00
CA ILE A 25 13.68 -0.85 -14.86
C ILE A 25 13.36 -2.21 -15.49
N LEU A 26 12.19 -2.76 -15.21
CA LEU A 26 11.78 -4.09 -15.68
C LEU A 26 11.57 -4.11 -17.20
N ASP A 27 11.00 -3.04 -17.77
CA ASP A 27 10.81 -2.88 -19.21
C ASP A 27 12.14 -2.67 -19.92
N PHE A 28 13.06 -1.90 -19.34
CA PHE A 28 14.43 -1.75 -19.84
C PHE A 28 15.15 -3.10 -19.93
N MET A 29 14.94 -3.98 -18.94
CA MET A 29 15.47 -5.34 -18.93
C MET A 29 14.72 -6.30 -19.87
N ARG A 30 13.58 -5.90 -20.44
CA ARG A 30 12.73 -6.70 -21.34
C ARG A 30 12.24 -8.00 -20.69
N LEU A 31 11.90 -7.94 -19.41
CA LEU A 31 11.39 -9.10 -18.68
C LEU A 31 10.00 -9.49 -19.16
N THR A 32 9.73 -10.80 -19.15
CA THR A 32 8.38 -11.35 -19.35
C THR A 32 7.46 -10.94 -18.22
N GLU A 33 6.14 -10.97 -18.46
CA GLU A 33 5.13 -10.62 -17.46
C GLU A 33 5.35 -11.32 -16.11
N GLN A 34 5.65 -12.63 -16.14
CA GLN A 34 5.92 -13.42 -14.94
C GLN A 34 7.21 -12.97 -14.24
N GLU A 35 8.29 -12.74 -14.98
CA GLU A 35 9.55 -12.24 -14.41
C GLU A 35 9.39 -10.87 -13.78
N LYS A 36 8.57 -9.98 -14.35
CA LYS A 36 8.25 -8.67 -13.75
C LYS A 36 7.63 -8.84 -12.37
N VAL A 37 6.62 -9.70 -12.23
CA VAL A 37 5.95 -9.98 -10.95
C VAL A 37 6.94 -10.52 -9.92
N LEU A 38 7.77 -11.48 -10.31
CA LEU A 38 8.79 -12.07 -9.42
C LEU A 38 9.82 -11.02 -8.97
N CYS A 39 10.34 -10.21 -9.90
CA CYS A 39 11.32 -9.17 -9.57
C CYS A 39 10.72 -8.07 -8.69
N ALA A 40 9.52 -7.58 -8.99
CA ALA A 40 8.85 -6.56 -8.19
C ALA A 40 8.55 -7.06 -6.78
N SER A 41 8.06 -8.29 -6.65
CA SER A 41 7.80 -8.87 -5.33
C SER A 41 9.06 -9.07 -4.48
N PHE A 42 10.22 -9.27 -5.12
CA PHE A 42 11.49 -9.37 -4.43
C PHE A 42 11.91 -8.05 -3.76
N ALA A 43 11.50 -6.92 -4.33
CA ALA A 43 11.78 -5.57 -3.83
C ALA A 43 10.92 -5.18 -2.61
N PHE A 44 9.87 -5.96 -2.28
CA PHE A 44 9.07 -5.73 -1.07
C PHE A 44 9.84 -6.06 0.21
N LYS A 45 9.69 -5.18 1.20
CA LYS A 45 10.22 -5.27 2.57
C LYS A 45 9.08 -5.05 3.57
N LYS A 46 9.36 -5.32 4.86
CA LYS A 46 8.47 -5.07 6.00
C LYS A 46 6.99 -5.38 5.69
N ASP A 47 6.09 -4.40 5.82
CA ASP A 47 4.65 -4.57 5.70
C ASP A 47 4.23 -4.96 4.27
N ALA A 48 4.91 -4.43 3.25
CA ALA A 48 4.65 -4.83 1.87
C ALA A 48 4.99 -6.31 1.63
N ARG A 49 6.03 -6.83 2.27
CA ARG A 49 6.38 -8.25 2.19
C ARG A 49 5.35 -9.14 2.90
N HIS A 50 4.86 -8.70 4.06
CA HIS A 50 3.79 -9.39 4.77
C HIS A 50 2.51 -9.43 3.93
N TRP A 51 2.10 -8.29 3.38
CA TRP A 51 0.97 -8.21 2.46
C TRP A 51 1.13 -9.15 1.25
N TRP A 52 2.28 -9.12 0.58
CA TRP A 52 2.52 -9.98 -0.59
C TRP A 52 2.40 -11.47 -0.26
N THR A 53 2.83 -11.88 0.94
CA THR A 53 2.69 -13.25 1.41
C THR A 53 1.21 -13.66 1.49
N THR A 54 0.32 -12.74 1.87
CA THR A 54 -1.13 -13.00 1.86
C THR A 54 -1.69 -13.17 0.45
N ILE A 55 -1.14 -12.44 -0.55
CA ILE A 55 -1.51 -12.61 -1.96
C ILE A 55 -1.14 -14.01 -2.44
N GLN A 56 0.08 -14.45 -2.13
CA GLN A 56 0.60 -15.77 -2.50
C GLN A 56 -0.22 -16.94 -1.92
N MET A 57 -0.92 -16.73 -0.80
CA MET A 57 -1.82 -17.73 -0.23
C MET A 57 -3.17 -17.83 -0.95
N ARG A 58 -3.63 -16.76 -1.59
CA ARG A 58 -4.97 -16.67 -2.20
C ARG A 58 -4.99 -16.72 -3.72
N ARG A 59 -3.84 -16.49 -4.37
CA ARG A 59 -3.70 -16.46 -5.84
C ARG A 59 -2.50 -17.26 -6.29
N ASP A 60 -2.64 -17.87 -7.47
CA ASP A 60 -1.51 -18.45 -8.19
C ASP A 60 -0.64 -17.34 -8.78
N VAL A 61 0.42 -16.99 -8.06
CA VAL A 61 1.38 -15.96 -8.50
C VAL A 61 2.17 -16.40 -9.73
N MET A 62 2.31 -17.71 -9.98
CA MET A 62 3.03 -18.18 -11.17
C MET A 62 2.22 -17.97 -12.45
N ALA A 63 0.89 -17.93 -12.34
CA ALA A 63 -0.02 -17.61 -13.44
C ALA A 63 -0.39 -16.12 -13.51
N MET A 64 0.15 -15.29 -12.61
CA MET A 64 -0.20 -13.87 -12.51
C MET A 64 0.45 -13.04 -13.62
N SER A 65 -0.36 -12.26 -14.34
CA SER A 65 0.15 -11.25 -15.27
C SER A 65 0.71 -10.04 -14.53
N TRP A 66 1.48 -9.19 -15.21
CA TRP A 66 1.92 -7.94 -14.60
C TRP A 66 0.73 -7.03 -14.24
N GLN A 67 -0.31 -7.01 -15.09
CA GLN A 67 -1.51 -6.21 -14.85
C GLN A 67 -2.31 -6.69 -13.62
N ASP A 68 -2.32 -8.00 -13.37
CA ASP A 68 -2.90 -8.57 -12.14
C ASP A 68 -2.13 -8.10 -10.90
N PHE A 69 -0.80 -8.11 -10.96
CA PHE A 69 0.06 -7.61 -9.89
C PHE A 69 -0.21 -6.13 -9.61
N VAL A 70 -0.27 -5.29 -10.64
CA VAL A 70 -0.59 -3.86 -10.51
C VAL A 70 -1.93 -3.68 -9.82
N THR A 71 -2.95 -4.46 -10.20
CA THR A 71 -4.28 -4.39 -9.57
C THR A 71 -4.22 -4.70 -8.08
N GLU A 72 -3.54 -5.78 -7.68
CA GLU A 72 -3.36 -6.15 -6.27
C GLU A 72 -2.58 -5.07 -5.51
N PHE A 73 -1.47 -4.60 -6.08
CA PHE A 73 -0.63 -3.58 -5.49
C PHE A 73 -1.41 -2.29 -5.23
N ARG A 74 -2.24 -1.86 -6.20
CA ARG A 74 -3.11 -0.70 -6.03
C ARG A 74 -4.16 -0.89 -4.96
N ALA A 75 -4.79 -2.05 -4.92
CA ALA A 75 -5.77 -2.36 -3.88
C ALA A 75 -5.18 -2.34 -2.47
N MET A 76 -3.88 -2.68 -2.30
CA MET A 76 -3.20 -2.59 -1.00
C MET A 76 -3.27 -1.18 -0.41
N TYR A 77 -2.92 -0.15 -1.19
CA TYR A 77 -2.76 1.19 -0.66
C TYR A 77 -4.04 2.02 -0.72
N TYR A 78 -4.93 1.85 -1.71
CA TYR A 78 -6.22 2.55 -1.70
C TYR A 78 -7.08 2.13 -0.49
N ASN A 79 -7.02 0.85 -0.10
CA ASN A 79 -7.64 0.41 1.14
C ASN A 79 -6.96 1.03 2.37
N ALA A 80 -5.64 1.15 2.37
CA ALA A 80 -4.90 1.79 3.46
C ALA A 80 -5.20 3.29 3.58
N GLU A 81 -5.33 4.01 2.46
CA GLU A 81 -5.71 5.42 2.40
C GLU A 81 -7.12 5.63 2.99
N ILE A 82 -8.10 4.84 2.57
CA ILE A 82 -9.46 4.91 3.10
C ILE A 82 -9.47 4.65 4.61
N LEU A 83 -8.72 3.64 5.07
CA LEU A 83 -8.59 3.34 6.49
C LEU A 83 -7.90 4.48 7.27
N ALA A 84 -6.90 5.13 6.69
CA ALA A 84 -6.22 6.26 7.31
C ALA A 84 -7.16 7.47 7.46
N VAL A 85 -7.93 7.80 6.41
CA VAL A 85 -8.95 8.86 6.47
C VAL A 85 -10.00 8.56 7.55
N GLN A 86 -10.49 7.33 7.61
CA GLN A 86 -11.44 6.91 8.65
C GLN A 86 -10.85 7.00 10.07
N GLN A 87 -9.56 6.66 10.23
CA GLN A 87 -8.85 6.78 11.50
C GLN A 87 -8.69 8.24 11.93
N ASP A 88 -8.33 9.13 11.00
CA ASP A 88 -8.20 10.56 11.25
C ASP A 88 -9.55 11.20 11.59
N GLU A 89 -10.61 10.85 10.86
CA GLU A 89 -11.98 11.28 11.18
C GLU A 89 -12.39 10.80 12.58
N PHE A 90 -12.11 9.53 12.93
CA PHE A 90 -12.41 8.98 14.24
C PHE A 90 -11.63 9.70 15.35
N THR A 91 -10.33 9.96 15.15
CA THR A 91 -9.50 10.70 16.11
C THR A 91 -9.95 12.15 16.27
N SER A 92 -10.32 12.83 15.16
CA SER A 92 -10.88 14.18 15.19
C SER A 92 -12.22 14.23 15.94
N LEU A 93 -13.12 13.26 15.68
CA LEU A 93 -14.39 13.12 16.38
C LEU A 93 -14.18 12.85 17.87
N GLN A 94 -13.21 12.00 18.26
CA GLN A 94 -12.89 11.76 19.66
C GLN A 94 -12.34 13.00 20.35
N GLN A 95 -11.39 13.72 19.75
CA GLN A 95 -10.87 14.98 20.31
C GLN A 95 -11.96 16.05 20.43
N GLY A 96 -12.83 16.20 19.42
CA GLY A 96 -13.98 17.09 19.48
C GLY A 96 -15.00 16.71 20.54
N SER A 97 -15.29 15.41 20.71
CA SER A 97 -16.23 14.91 21.72
C SER A 97 -15.69 14.98 23.15
N MET A 98 -14.37 14.87 23.36
CA MET A 98 -13.74 15.07 24.68
C MET A 98 -13.90 16.52 25.17
N THR A 99 -13.94 17.50 24.27
CA THR A 99 -14.19 18.91 24.65
C THR A 99 -15.65 19.22 25.01
N VAL A 100 -16.61 18.34 24.68
CA VAL A 100 -18.01 18.47 25.10
C VAL A 100 -18.19 18.11 26.57
N MET A 101 -17.46 17.12 27.09
CA MET A 101 -17.48 16.80 28.53
C MET A 101 -16.84 17.91 29.38
N GLU A 102 -15.85 18.64 28.86
CA GLU A 102 -15.29 19.83 29.53
C GLU A 102 -16.23 21.04 29.46
N ALA A 103 -17.14 21.11 28.48
CA ALA A 103 -18.10 22.20 28.35
C ALA A 103 -19.27 22.15 29.37
N VAL A 104 -19.54 20.98 29.98
CA VAL A 104 -20.59 20.85 31.01
C VAL A 104 -20.17 21.48 32.35
N GLN A 105 -18.87 21.67 32.59
CA GLN A 105 -18.37 22.27 33.83
C GLN A 105 -18.41 23.82 33.86
N LYS A 106 -18.95 24.45 32.80
CA LYS A 106 -19.10 25.92 32.69
C LYS A 106 -20.54 26.41 32.75
N PHE A 107 -21.50 25.51 33.01
CA PHE A 107 -22.93 25.81 33.17
C PHE A 107 -23.52 25.30 34.50
N GLU A 108 -22.68 25.12 35.54
CA GLU A 108 -23.14 25.18 36.94
C GLU A 108 -22.64 26.45 37.62
#